data_AF-A0A7I7MWE7-F1
#
_entry.id   AF-A0A7I7MWE7-F1
#
_cell.length_a   1.000
_cell.length_b   1.000
_cell.length_c   1.000
_cell.angle_alpha   90.00
_cell.angle_beta   90.00
_cell.angle_gamma   90.00
#
_symmetry.space_group_name_H-M   'P 1'
#
loop_
_entity.id
_entity.type
_entity.pdbx_description
1 polymer ?
#
loop_
_entity_poly.entity_id
_entity_poly.type
_entity_poly.pdbx_seq_one_letter_code
_entity_poly.pdbx_strand_id
1 'polypeptide(L)'
;MNFSVLPPEVNSGLIFAGAGSGPMLATAAAWDGLAGELASAAGSFGSVISGLTDQAWQGPAAQAMTGVARTYAAWLSVAAAR
;
A
#
# COMPACT_ATOMS: atom_id res chain seq x y z
N MET A 1 -3.19 -20.61 23.75
CA MET A 1 -4.52 -21.27 23.69
C MET A 1 -4.34 -22.76 23.38
N ASN A 2 -5.16 -23.64 23.95
CA ASN A 2 -5.28 -25.04 23.54
C ASN A 2 -6.77 -25.35 23.27
N PHE A 3 -7.15 -25.45 21.99
CA PHE A 3 -8.54 -25.73 21.59
C PHE A 3 -8.88 -27.22 21.63
N SER A 4 -7.88 -28.10 21.69
CA SER A 4 -8.04 -29.56 21.65
C SER A 4 -8.65 -30.15 22.91
N VAL A 5 -8.67 -29.39 24.02
CA VAL A 5 -9.32 -29.79 25.29
C VAL A 5 -10.78 -29.34 25.37
N LEU A 6 -11.27 -28.55 24.42
CA LEU A 6 -12.68 -28.13 24.35
C LEU A 6 -13.51 -29.19 23.62
N PRO A 7 -14.76 -29.44 24.04
CA PRO A 7 -15.64 -30.36 23.34
C PRO A 7 -15.98 -29.82 21.93
N PRO A 8 -16.30 -30.70 20.97
CA PRO A 8 -16.50 -30.32 19.57
C PRO A 8 -17.63 -29.32 19.37
N GLU A 9 -18.65 -29.31 20.22
CA GLU A 9 -19.77 -28.36 20.19
C GLU A 9 -19.30 -26.92 20.43
N VAL A 10 -18.32 -26.74 21.33
CA VAL A 10 -17.76 -25.42 21.64
C VAL A 10 -16.92 -24.92 20.48
N ASN A 11 -16.00 -25.74 19.96
CA ASN A 11 -15.18 -25.36 18.82
C ASN A 11 -16.03 -25.09 17.56
N SER A 12 -17.07 -25.90 17.33
CA SER A 12 -18.01 -25.70 16.22
C SER A 12 -18.79 -24.41 16.40
N GLY A 13 -19.31 -24.13 17.60
CA GLY A 13 -20.01 -22.89 17.91
C GLY A 13 -19.14 -21.66 17.66
N LEU A 14 -17.85 -21.70 18.02
CA LEU A 14 -16.90 -20.61 17.76
C LEU A 14 -16.62 -20.39 16.27
N ILE A 15 -16.59 -21.47 15.47
CA ILE A 15 -16.31 -21.39 14.02
C ILE A 15 -17.52 -20.91 13.23
N PHE A 16 -18.72 -21.38 13.57
CA PHE A 16 -19.95 -21.06 12.81
C PHE A 16 -20.62 -19.76 13.25
N ALA A 17 -20.31 -19.26 14.44
CA ALA A 17 -20.73 -17.94 14.87
C ALA A 17 -19.85 -16.83 14.26
N GLY A 18 -20.38 -15.60 14.24
CA GLY A 18 -19.62 -14.40 13.85
C GLY A 18 -19.89 -13.91 12.43
N ALA A 19 -19.14 -12.89 12.01
CA ALA A 19 -19.38 -12.14 10.79
C ALA A 19 -18.84 -12.82 9.50
N GLY A 20 -18.24 -14.01 9.62
CA GLY A 20 -17.59 -14.70 8.50
C GLY A 20 -16.39 -13.94 7.92
N SER A 21 -16.04 -14.26 6.66
CA SER A 21 -14.89 -13.65 5.97
C SER A 21 -15.17 -12.29 5.35
N GLY A 22 -16.43 -11.84 5.30
CA GLY A 22 -16.85 -10.59 4.65
C GLY A 22 -16.03 -9.37 5.07
N PRO A 23 -15.84 -9.09 6.37
CA PRO A 23 -15.01 -7.97 6.83
C PRO A 23 -13.55 -8.06 6.35
N MET A 24 -12.98 -9.26 6.28
CA MET A 24 -11.61 -9.48 5.82
C MET A 24 -11.49 -9.25 4.30
N LEU A 25 -12.49 -9.67 3.53
CA LEU A 25 -12.57 -9.38 2.09
C LEU A 25 -12.74 -7.88 1.80
N ALA A 26 -13.59 -7.19 2.57
CA ALA A 26 -13.76 -5.75 2.45
C ALA A 26 -12.46 -5.00 2.78
N THR A 27 -11.74 -5.44 3.82
CA THR A 27 -10.44 -4.88 4.20
C THR A 27 -9.40 -5.13 3.10
N ALA A 28 -9.36 -6.33 2.53
CA ALA A 28 -8.46 -6.65 1.40
C ALA A 28 -8.72 -5.74 0.20
N ALA A 29 -10.00 -5.51 -0.16
CA ALA A 29 -10.36 -4.61 -1.25
C ALA A 29 -9.96 -3.15 -0.96
N ALA A 30 -10.09 -2.69 0.29
CA ALA A 30 -9.64 -1.37 0.69
C ALA A 30 -8.11 -1.20 0.59
N TRP A 31 -7.34 -2.23 0.98
CA TRP A 31 -5.89 -2.24 0.80
C TRP A 31 -5.48 -2.26 -0.68
N ASP A 32 -6.17 -3.03 -1.52
CA ASP A 32 -5.95 -3.02 -2.97
C ASP A 32 -6.24 -1.62 -3.56
N GLY A 33 -7.30 -0.94 -3.10
CA GLY A 33 -7.58 0.45 -3.47
C GLY A 33 -6.48 1.42 -3.06
N LEU A 34 -6.02 1.34 -1.81
CA LEU A 34 -4.92 2.18 -1.30
C LEU A 34 -3.63 1.95 -2.10
N ALA A 35 -3.29 0.71 -2.43
CA ALA A 35 -2.14 0.38 -3.25
C ALA A 35 -2.24 1.04 -4.65
N GLY A 36 -3.43 1.01 -5.27
CA GLY A 36 -3.68 1.68 -6.56
C GLY A 36 -3.48 3.20 -6.50
N GLU A 37 -3.95 3.85 -5.44
CA GLU A 37 -3.76 5.30 -5.23
C GLU A 37 -2.29 5.65 -5.02
N LEU A 38 -1.55 4.85 -4.24
CA LEU A 38 -0.11 5.06 -4.02
C LEU A 38 0.70 4.88 -5.31
N ALA A 39 0.37 3.88 -6.13
CA ALA A 39 1.00 3.67 -7.44
C ALA A 39 0.73 4.86 -8.38
N SER A 40 -0.51 5.35 -8.41
CA SER A 40 -0.90 6.52 -9.21
C SER A 40 -0.16 7.78 -8.76
N ALA A 41 -0.06 8.00 -7.44
CA ALA A 41 0.70 9.10 -6.87
C ALA A 41 2.20 9.01 -7.23
N ALA A 42 2.81 7.82 -7.14
CA ALA A 42 4.20 7.62 -7.54
C ALA A 42 4.44 7.98 -9.03
N GLY A 43 3.54 7.52 -9.91
CA GLY A 43 3.58 7.82 -11.34
C GLY A 43 3.43 9.32 -11.62
N SER A 44 2.47 9.98 -10.97
CA SER A 44 2.27 11.43 -11.08
C SER A 44 3.49 12.22 -10.61
N PHE A 45 4.08 11.84 -9.46
CA PHE A 45 5.31 12.46 -8.97
C PHE A 45 6.46 12.29 -9.97
N GLY A 46 6.65 11.08 -10.50
CA GLY A 46 7.67 10.81 -11.51
C GLY A 46 7.50 11.68 -12.75
N SER A 47 6.27 11.84 -13.24
CA SER A 47 5.96 12.67 -14.41
C SER A 47 6.30 14.15 -14.19
N VAL A 48 5.88 14.73 -13.06
CA VAL A 48 6.17 16.13 -12.71
C VAL A 48 7.68 16.36 -12.59
N ILE A 49 8.39 15.46 -11.91
CA ILE A 49 9.83 15.54 -11.73
C ILE A 49 10.52 15.51 -13.10
N SER A 50 10.18 14.56 -13.97
CA SER A 50 10.73 14.46 -15.33
C SER A 50 10.53 15.76 -16.09
N GLY A 51 9.29 16.25 -16.15
CA GLY A 51 8.96 17.48 -16.88
C GLY A 51 9.74 18.70 -16.38
N LEU A 52 9.97 18.82 -15.07
CA LEU A 52 10.79 19.89 -14.51
C LEU A 52 12.26 19.77 -14.93
N THR A 53 12.85 18.57 -14.83
CA THR A 53 14.24 18.31 -15.23
C THR A 53 14.48 18.44 -16.73
N ASP A 54 13.49 18.12 -17.56
CA ASP A 54 13.57 18.26 -19.02
C ASP A 54 13.49 19.73 -19.46
N GLN A 55 13.06 20.63 -18.57
CA GLN A 55 12.91 22.06 -18.84
C GLN A 55 13.94 22.89 -18.06
N ALA A 56 13.49 23.59 -17.02
CA ALA A 56 14.23 24.67 -16.37
C ALA A 56 15.03 24.22 -15.14
N TRP A 57 14.76 23.03 -14.58
CA TRP A 57 15.47 22.53 -13.41
C TRP A 57 16.79 21.87 -13.80
N GLN A 58 17.82 22.71 -13.92
CA GLN A 58 19.19 22.28 -14.19
C GLN A 58 20.17 22.77 -13.13
N GLY A 59 21.31 22.08 -13.03
CA GLY A 59 22.38 22.39 -12.10
C GLY A 59 22.32 21.66 -10.76
N PRO A 60 23.30 21.89 -9.87
CA PRO A 60 23.52 21.06 -8.67
C PRO A 60 22.36 21.06 -7.67
N ALA A 61 21.69 22.22 -7.49
CA ALA A 61 20.55 22.32 -6.58
C ALA A 61 19.32 21.55 -7.09
N ALA A 62 19.05 21.62 -8.41
CA ALA A 62 17.99 20.86 -9.05
C ALA A 62 18.25 19.35 -8.96
N GLN A 63 19.50 18.91 -9.15
CA GLN A 63 19.89 17.51 -8.99
C GLN A 63 19.67 17.01 -7.56
N ALA A 64 20.01 17.81 -6.55
CA ALA A 64 19.76 17.48 -5.14
C ALA A 64 18.25 17.30 -4.85
N MET A 65 17.41 18.23 -5.31
CA MET A 65 15.95 18.10 -5.17
C MET A 65 15.39 16.87 -5.89
N THR A 66 15.82 16.64 -7.13
CA THR A 66 15.39 15.48 -7.94
C THR A 66 15.78 14.16 -7.26
N GLY A 67 16.95 14.12 -6.60
CA GLY A 67 17.38 12.97 -5.81
C GLY A 67 16.42 12.63 -4.69
N VAL A 68 16.07 13.61 -3.85
CA VAL A 68 15.12 13.42 -2.75
C VAL A 68 13.73 13.04 -3.26
N ALA A 69 13.27 13.70 -4.32
CA ALA A 69 11.96 13.46 -4.91
C ALA A 69 11.84 12.03 -5.48
N ARG A 70 12.92 11.50 -6.10
CA ARG A 70 12.97 10.10 -6.54
C ARG A 70 12.91 9.11 -5.38
N THR A 71 13.57 9.38 -4.25
CA THR A 71 13.49 8.52 -3.06
C THR A 71 12.06 8.45 -2.53
N TYR A 72 11.34 9.57 -2.54
CA TYR A 72 9.93 9.59 -2.13
C TYR A 72 9.03 8.81 -3.11
N ALA A 73 9.19 8.99 -4.42
CA ALA A 73 8.46 8.22 -5.42
C ALA A 73 8.74 6.71 -5.34
N ALA A 74 9.98 6.33 -5.03
CA ALA A 74 10.35 4.94 -4.79
C ALA A 74 9.66 4.37 -3.54
N TRP A 75 9.59 5.14 -2.45
CA TRP A 75 8.85 4.73 -1.25
C TRP A 75 7.37 4.52 -1.56
N LEU A 76 6.73 5.43 -2.30
CA LEU A 76 5.33 5.27 -2.74
C LEU A 76 5.15 3.98 -3.55
N SER A 77 6.07 3.70 -4.47
CA SER A 77 6.03 2.50 -5.30
C SER A 77 6.19 1.20 -4.48
N VAL A 78 7.05 1.20 -3.47
CA VAL A 78 7.21 0.06 -2.55
C VAL A 78 5.99 -0.09 -1.65
N ALA A 79 5.43 1.00 -1.13
CA ALA A 79 4.22 0.96 -0.31
C ALA A 79 2.98 0.54 -1.10
N ALA A 80 2.98 0.77 -2.42
CA ALA A 80 1.97 0.27 -3.34
C ALA A 80 2.15 -1.21 -3.71
N ALA A 81 3.31 -1.81 -3.44
CA ALA A 81 3.54 -3.22 -3.72
C ALA A 81 2.80 -4.07 -2.69
N ARG A 82 2.00 -5.01 -3.19
CA ARG A 82 1.21 -5.97 -2.39
C ARG A 82 2.06 -7.09 -1.82
#